data_AF-A0A3C0TII7-F1
#
_entry.id   AF-A0A3C0TII7-F1
#
_cell.length_a   1.000
_cell.length_b   1.000
_cell.length_c   1.000
_cell.angle_alpha   90.00
_cell.angle_beta   90.00
_cell.angle_gamma   90.00
#
_symmetry.space_group_name_H-M   'P 1'
#
loop_
_entity.id
_entity.type
_entity.pdbx_description
1 polymer ?
#
loop_
_entity_poly.entity_id
_entity_poly.type
_entity_poly.pdbx_seq_one_letter_code
_entity_poly.pdbx_strand_id
1 'polypeptide(L)'
;MDVDKKPVLFIILAVVTILAGTLATTFIPLFMGTASPSRENIKFYTALELEGRDIYIREGCNNCHTQMVRPLKFETARYGDYSTLADSAIDRPHLWGSKRTGPDLARVGRKYPAAWHVIHMKSPQSMYPKSNMPPYAWLADRDLNTKYTEAKMKTLGYPYTAADLRALEGKTEMDAIIAYLLRLGNELR
;
A
#
# COMPACT_ATOMS: atom_id res chain seq x y z
N MET A 1 -15.12 22.78 41.26
CA MET A 1 -16.27 22.09 40.64
C MET A 1 -15.90 20.62 40.62
N ASP A 2 -16.45 19.80 41.52
CA ASP A 2 -16.10 18.38 41.69
C ASP A 2 -16.70 17.53 40.56
N VAL A 3 -16.22 17.76 39.34
CA VAL A 3 -16.70 17.07 38.11
C VAL A 3 -16.40 15.57 38.20
N ASP A 4 -15.30 15.20 38.86
CA ASP A 4 -14.89 13.84 39.19
C ASP A 4 -15.94 13.06 40.01
N LYS A 5 -16.77 13.76 40.79
CA LYS A 5 -17.85 13.15 41.59
C LYS A 5 -19.19 13.04 40.85
N LYS A 6 -19.28 13.58 39.62
CA LYS A 6 -20.51 13.60 38.80
C LYS A 6 -20.30 12.79 37.51
N PRO A 7 -20.50 11.46 37.53
CA PRO A 7 -20.09 10.58 36.43
C PRO A 7 -20.73 10.94 35.09
N VAL A 8 -22.02 11.32 35.08
CA VAL A 8 -22.72 11.73 33.85
C VAL A 8 -22.12 13.02 33.27
N LEU A 9 -21.84 14.02 34.11
CA LEU A 9 -21.23 15.28 33.67
C LEU A 9 -19.81 15.06 33.15
N PHE A 10 -19.03 14.22 33.84
CA PHE A 10 -17.68 13.86 33.41
C PHE A 10 -17.67 13.18 32.03
N ILE A 11 -18.56 12.19 31.81
CA ILE A 11 -18.70 11.50 30.52
C ILE A 11 -19.06 12.49 29.41
N ILE A 12 -20.04 13.37 29.64
CA ILE A 12 -20.44 14.37 28.64
C ILE A 12 -19.26 15.26 28.25
N LEU A 13 -18.53 15.79 29.25
CA LEU A 13 -17.38 16.65 29.01
C LEU A 13 -16.26 15.91 28.27
N ALA A 14 -15.95 14.67 28.67
CA ALA A 14 -14.94 13.85 28.00
C ALA A 14 -15.31 13.57 26.53
N VAL A 15 -16.57 13.21 26.25
CA VAL A 15 -17.07 13.00 24.89
C VAL A 15 -16.96 14.29 24.08
N VAL A 16 -17.40 15.43 24.62
CA VAL A 16 -17.29 16.72 23.93
C VAL A 16 -15.84 17.05 23.62
N THR A 17 -14.91 16.83 24.55
CA THR A 17 -13.48 17.07 24.32
C THR A 17 -12.91 16.17 23.22
N ILE A 18 -13.24 14.87 23.22
CA ILE A 18 -12.81 13.93 22.17
C ILE A 18 -13.38 14.32 20.81
N LEU A 19 -14.67 14.67 20.75
CA LEU A 19 -15.35 15.07 19.52
C LEU A 19 -14.79 16.38 18.96
N ALA A 20 -14.50 17.36 19.83
CA ALA A 20 -13.87 18.61 19.42
C ALA A 20 -12.49 18.38 18.77
N GLY A 21 -11.66 17.53 19.40
CA GLY A 21 -10.37 17.12 18.83
C GLY A 21 -10.54 16.41 17.48
N THR A 22 -11.43 15.43 17.40
CA THR A 22 -11.70 14.65 16.18
C THR A 22 -12.22 15.54 15.05
N LEU A 23 -13.13 16.47 15.35
CA LEU A 23 -13.65 17.43 14.38
C LEU A 23 -12.53 18.32 13.82
N ALA A 24 -11.69 18.86 14.71
CA ALA A 24 -10.59 19.74 14.35
C ALA A 24 -9.49 19.06 13.54
N THR A 25 -9.09 17.83 13.91
CA THR A 25 -7.92 17.17 13.31
C THR A 25 -8.25 16.24 12.16
N THR A 26 -9.48 15.73 12.08
CA THR A 26 -9.86 14.70 11.10
C THR A 26 -10.88 15.22 10.12
N PHE A 27 -12.05 15.65 10.60
CA PHE A 27 -13.16 16.00 9.72
C PHE A 27 -12.91 17.31 8.96
N ILE A 28 -12.47 18.37 9.65
CA ILE A 28 -12.19 19.66 8.99
C ILE A 28 -11.18 19.49 7.84
N PRO A 29 -9.98 18.89 8.02
CA PRO A 29 -9.03 18.70 6.93
C PRO A 29 -9.56 17.85 5.77
N LEU A 30 -10.37 16.81 6.07
CA LEU A 30 -10.94 15.94 5.04
C LEU A 30 -11.85 16.71 4.07
N PHE A 31 -12.60 17.69 4.56
CA PHE A 31 -13.52 18.50 3.76
C PHE A 31 -12.87 19.72 3.10
N MET A 32 -11.64 20.10 3.48
CA MET A 32 -10.93 21.25 2.90
C MET A 32 -10.36 21.00 1.49
N GLY A 33 -10.57 19.83 0.90
CA GLY A 33 -10.12 19.48 -0.46
C GLY A 33 -8.61 19.30 -0.63
N THR A 34 -7.79 19.95 0.20
CA THR A 34 -6.32 19.81 0.24
C THR A 34 -5.85 18.41 0.64
N ALA A 35 -6.69 17.65 1.34
CA ALA A 35 -6.44 16.26 1.72
C ALA A 35 -6.90 15.25 0.65
N SER A 36 -7.63 15.69 -0.38
CA SER A 36 -8.13 14.83 -1.45
C SER A 36 -7.25 14.94 -2.69
N PRO A 37 -6.51 13.89 -3.08
CA PRO A 37 -5.72 13.94 -4.29
C PRO A 37 -6.60 14.07 -5.53
N SER A 38 -6.15 14.85 -6.51
CA SER A 38 -6.72 14.82 -7.85
C SER A 38 -6.60 13.41 -8.41
N ARG A 39 -7.69 12.92 -9.03
CA ARG A 39 -7.69 11.63 -9.73
C ARG A 39 -7.29 11.74 -11.20
N GLU A 40 -6.99 12.95 -11.66
CA GLU A 40 -6.55 13.18 -13.03
C GLU A 40 -5.23 12.43 -13.28
N ASN A 41 -5.20 11.64 -14.35
CA ASN A 41 -4.04 10.87 -14.80
C ASN A 41 -3.57 9.75 -13.86
N ILE A 42 -4.41 9.31 -12.90
CA ILE A 42 -4.10 8.10 -12.13
C ILE A 42 -4.35 6.86 -12.97
N LYS A 43 -3.34 5.99 -13.08
CA LYS A 43 -3.54 4.64 -13.60
C LYS A 43 -4.07 3.73 -12.49
N PHE A 44 -5.21 3.10 -12.72
CA PHE A 44 -5.75 2.11 -11.80
C PHE A 44 -4.91 0.83 -11.81
N TYR A 45 -4.94 0.10 -10.70
CA TYR A 45 -4.33 -1.23 -10.65
C TYR A 45 -4.99 -2.15 -11.66
N THR A 46 -4.18 -2.91 -12.40
CA THR A 46 -4.68 -4.07 -13.13
C THR A 46 -5.17 -5.14 -12.16
N ALA A 47 -5.96 -6.10 -12.64
CA ALA A 47 -6.45 -7.19 -11.80
C ALA A 47 -5.30 -7.98 -11.14
N LEU A 48 -4.19 -8.22 -11.88
CA LEU A 48 -3.03 -8.93 -11.36
C LEU A 48 -2.28 -8.12 -10.29
N GLU A 49 -2.11 -6.81 -10.51
CA GLU A 49 -1.47 -5.91 -9.55
C GLU A 49 -2.31 -5.78 -8.27
N LEU A 50 -3.65 -5.76 -8.38
CA LEU A 50 -4.53 -5.71 -7.22
C LEU A 50 -4.40 -6.97 -6.36
N GLU A 51 -4.38 -8.16 -6.97
CA GLU A 51 -4.14 -9.39 -6.21
C GLU A 51 -2.74 -9.41 -5.59
N GLY A 52 -1.73 -8.93 -6.32
CA GLY A 52 -0.36 -8.79 -5.81
C GLY A 52 -0.26 -7.89 -4.59
N ARG A 53 -1.02 -6.79 -4.59
CA ARG A 53 -1.15 -5.88 -3.47
C ARG A 53 -1.80 -6.54 -2.26
N ASP A 54 -2.82 -7.36 -2.48
CA ASP A 54 -3.47 -8.10 -1.39
C ASP A 54 -2.55 -9.17 -0.80
N ILE A 55 -1.72 -9.82 -1.63
CA ILE A 55 -0.65 -10.72 -1.16
C ILE A 55 0.39 -9.94 -0.36
N TYR A 56 0.81 -8.74 -0.82
CA TYR A 56 1.72 -7.87 -0.08
C TYR A 56 1.20 -7.53 1.32
N ILE A 57 -0.12 -7.29 1.45
CA ILE A 57 -0.79 -7.06 2.74
C ILE A 57 -0.82 -8.35 3.56
N ARG A 58 -1.22 -9.48 2.96
CA ARG A 58 -1.34 -10.79 3.63
C ARG A 58 -0.01 -11.25 4.23
N GLU A 59 1.08 -11.07 3.51
CA GLU A 59 2.44 -11.43 3.94
C GLU A 59 3.05 -10.43 4.93
N GLY A 60 2.36 -9.32 5.22
CA GLY A 60 2.78 -8.32 6.20
C GLY A 60 4.01 -7.51 5.77
N CYS A 61 4.25 -7.37 4.46
CA CYS A 61 5.41 -6.66 3.92
C CYS A 61 5.46 -5.20 4.40
N ASN A 62 4.29 -4.58 4.58
CA ASN A 62 4.11 -3.22 5.12
C ASN A 62 4.61 -3.04 6.57
N ASN A 63 4.88 -4.11 7.31
CA ASN A 63 5.48 -4.04 8.65
C ASN A 63 7.00 -3.81 8.61
N CYS A 64 7.64 -4.11 7.47
CA CYS A 64 9.07 -3.97 7.26
C CYS A 64 9.42 -2.88 6.25
N HIS A 65 8.52 -2.62 5.30
CA HIS A 65 8.71 -1.72 4.17
C HIS A 65 7.68 -0.61 4.18
N THR A 66 8.17 0.62 4.03
CA THR A 66 7.31 1.80 3.79
C THR A 66 7.12 2.02 2.30
N GLN A 67 6.04 2.73 1.96
CA GLN A 67 5.79 3.25 0.61
C GLN A 67 5.49 4.75 0.71
N MET A 68 6.40 5.49 1.33
CA MET A 68 6.26 6.94 1.53
C MET A 68 7.65 7.56 1.64
N VAL A 69 8.17 8.05 0.51
CA VAL A 69 9.45 8.78 0.47
C VAL A 69 9.22 10.19 1.00
N ARG A 70 9.97 10.57 2.03
CA ARG A 70 9.83 11.88 2.67
C ARG A 70 10.53 12.97 1.84
N PRO A 71 10.09 14.24 1.90
CA PRO A 71 10.70 15.35 1.17
C PRO A 71 12.00 15.84 1.83
N LEU A 72 12.95 14.93 2.07
CA LEU A 72 14.26 15.19 2.65
C LEU A 72 15.33 14.82 1.61
N LYS A 73 16.35 15.65 1.45
CA LYS A 73 17.38 15.44 0.40
C LYS A 73 18.02 14.05 0.42
N PHE A 74 18.30 13.51 1.62
CA PHE A 74 18.92 12.18 1.74
C PHE A 74 17.96 11.04 1.42
N GLU A 75 16.64 11.24 1.60
CA GLU A 75 15.64 10.26 1.20
C GLU A 75 15.46 10.26 -0.30
N THR A 76 15.34 11.46 -0.88
CA THR A 76 15.14 11.56 -2.32
C THR A 76 16.36 11.08 -3.11
N ALA A 77 17.57 11.36 -2.61
CA ALA A 77 18.79 10.80 -3.18
C ALA A 77 18.86 9.26 -3.10
N ARG A 78 18.22 8.64 -2.11
CA ARG A 78 18.26 7.18 -1.90
C ARG A 78 17.15 6.43 -2.64
N TYR A 79 15.93 6.99 -2.62
CA TYR A 79 14.71 6.30 -3.07
C TYR A 79 14.06 6.93 -4.30
N GLY A 80 14.48 8.13 -4.73
CA GLY A 80 13.87 8.87 -5.84
C GLY A 80 12.91 9.96 -5.35
N ASP A 81 12.03 10.44 -6.24
CA ASP A 81 11.14 11.56 -5.92
C ASP A 81 10.26 11.29 -4.70
N TYR A 82 10.04 12.34 -3.90
CA TYR A 82 9.21 12.27 -2.69
C TYR A 82 7.79 11.85 -3.05
N SER A 83 7.14 11.15 -2.12
CA SER A 83 5.78 10.67 -2.32
C SER A 83 4.77 11.80 -2.19
N THR A 84 3.76 11.76 -3.05
CA THR A 84 2.65 12.72 -3.11
C THR A 84 1.35 12.01 -2.74
N LEU A 85 0.31 12.79 -2.42
CA LEU A 85 -1.02 12.22 -2.16
C LEU A 85 -1.58 11.45 -3.38
N ALA A 86 -1.18 11.82 -4.59
CA ALA A 86 -1.60 11.16 -5.82
C ALA A 86 -1.10 9.71 -5.91
N ASP A 87 0.08 9.40 -5.36
CA ASP A 87 0.69 8.06 -5.42
C ASP A 87 -0.18 7.00 -4.71
N SER A 88 -0.94 7.40 -3.69
CA SER A 88 -1.77 6.50 -2.88
C SER A 88 -3.26 6.84 -2.93
N ALA A 89 -3.66 7.67 -3.89
CA ALA A 89 -5.03 8.17 -4.05
C ALA A 89 -6.07 7.07 -4.28
N ILE A 90 -5.66 5.95 -4.88
CA ILE A 90 -6.52 4.79 -5.13
C ILE A 90 -6.32 3.68 -4.10
N ASP A 91 -5.35 3.79 -3.19
CA ASP A 91 -5.02 2.74 -2.24
C ASP A 91 -6.07 2.59 -1.15
N ARG A 92 -6.64 1.39 -1.05
CA ARG A 92 -7.58 1.02 0.01
C ARG A 92 -7.14 -0.32 0.63
N PRO A 93 -6.65 -0.33 1.88
CA PRO A 93 -6.20 0.82 2.70
C PRO A 93 -4.84 1.37 2.23
N HIS A 94 -4.42 2.55 2.66
CA HIS A 94 -3.07 3.06 2.33
C HIS A 94 -1.94 2.14 2.84
N LEU A 95 -0.80 2.07 2.14
CA LEU A 95 0.36 1.22 2.48
C LEU A 95 1.64 1.99 2.79
N TRP A 96 1.50 3.23 3.28
CA TRP A 96 2.63 4.13 3.57
C TRP A 96 3.68 3.51 4.51
N GLY A 97 3.25 2.60 5.39
CA GLY A 97 4.10 1.95 6.40
C GLY A 97 4.47 2.87 7.56
N SER A 98 4.95 2.28 8.64
CA SER A 98 5.34 3.00 9.87
C SER A 98 6.76 2.64 10.35
N LYS A 99 7.38 1.62 9.75
CA LYS A 99 8.69 1.10 10.12
C LYS A 99 9.48 0.70 8.88
N ARG A 100 10.79 0.93 8.92
CA ARG A 100 11.76 0.51 7.90
C ARG A 100 12.76 -0.47 8.49
N THR A 101 12.38 -1.74 8.50
CA THR A 101 13.33 -2.85 8.70
C THR A 101 14.06 -3.11 7.38
N GLY A 102 13.31 -3.10 6.28
CA GLY A 102 13.82 -3.05 4.91
C GLY A 102 13.71 -1.64 4.31
N PRO A 103 14.21 -1.45 3.07
CA PRO A 103 14.15 -0.16 2.38
C PRO A 103 12.72 0.29 2.03
N ASP A 104 12.54 1.58 1.73
CA ASP A 104 11.29 2.08 1.15
C ASP A 104 11.07 1.53 -0.26
N LEU A 105 9.83 1.17 -0.59
CA LEU A 105 9.45 0.53 -1.85
C LEU A 105 8.64 1.43 -2.79
N ALA A 106 8.32 2.68 -2.43
CA ALA A 106 7.42 3.54 -3.20
C ALA A 106 7.86 3.78 -4.66
N ARG A 107 9.14 3.53 -4.98
CA ARG A 107 9.73 3.72 -6.31
C ARG A 107 10.48 2.49 -6.83
N VAL A 108 10.24 1.31 -6.24
CA VAL A 108 11.07 0.12 -6.52
C VAL A 108 10.90 -0.41 -7.94
N GLY A 109 9.73 -0.23 -8.56
CA GLY A 109 9.43 -0.76 -9.88
C GLY A 109 10.24 -0.16 -11.03
N ARG A 110 10.94 0.96 -10.79
CA ARG A 110 11.88 1.56 -11.75
C ARG A 110 13.32 1.08 -11.56
N LYS A 111 13.61 0.35 -10.48
CA LYS A 111 14.98 0.08 -10.03
C LYS A 111 15.48 -1.31 -10.41
N TYR A 112 14.60 -2.31 -10.42
CA TYR A 112 14.97 -3.71 -10.63
C TYR A 112 14.03 -4.40 -11.64
N PRO A 113 14.56 -5.29 -12.50
CA PRO A 113 13.72 -6.06 -13.41
C PRO A 113 12.92 -7.15 -12.67
N ALA A 114 11.86 -7.66 -13.30
CA ALA A 114 11.02 -8.73 -12.75
C ALA A 114 11.83 -9.94 -12.23
N ALA A 115 12.83 -10.38 -13.00
CA ALA A 115 13.69 -11.51 -12.63
C ALA A 115 14.45 -11.28 -11.31
N TRP A 116 14.87 -10.04 -11.04
CA TRP A 116 15.51 -9.69 -9.77
C TRP A 116 14.53 -9.87 -8.61
N HIS A 117 13.27 -9.43 -8.77
CA HIS A 117 12.25 -9.61 -7.76
C HIS A 117 11.95 -11.09 -7.49
N VAL A 118 11.88 -11.94 -8.52
CA VAL A 118 11.70 -13.40 -8.34
C VAL A 118 12.82 -13.98 -7.47
N ILE A 119 14.08 -13.69 -7.82
CA ILE A 119 15.24 -14.22 -7.09
C ILE A 119 15.25 -13.69 -5.65
N HIS A 120 14.94 -12.39 -5.48
CA HIS A 120 14.92 -11.74 -4.17
C HIS A 120 13.88 -12.37 -3.27
N MET A 121 12.65 -12.54 -3.77
CA MET A 121 11.57 -13.13 -3.00
C MET A 121 11.85 -14.60 -2.67
N LYS A 122 12.49 -15.37 -3.57
CA LYS A 122 12.85 -16.76 -3.27
C LYS A 122 13.91 -16.89 -2.19
N SER A 123 14.94 -16.05 -2.23
CA SER A 123 16.02 -16.07 -1.24
C SER A 123 16.71 -14.70 -1.13
N PRO A 124 16.22 -13.80 -0.26
CA PRO A 124 16.84 -12.49 -0.06
C PRO A 124 18.32 -12.61 0.36
N GLN A 125 18.65 -13.64 1.14
CA GLN A 125 20.00 -13.91 1.64
C GLN A 125 20.97 -14.33 0.54
N SER A 126 20.49 -14.91 -0.56
CA SER A 126 21.35 -15.26 -1.70
C SER A 126 21.89 -14.01 -2.42
N MET A 127 21.16 -12.90 -2.36
CA MET A 127 21.59 -11.62 -2.95
C MET A 127 22.24 -10.67 -1.95
N TYR A 128 21.80 -10.72 -0.69
CA TYR A 128 22.42 -9.97 0.39
C TYR A 128 22.52 -10.87 1.63
N PRO A 129 23.70 -11.44 1.92
CA PRO A 129 23.87 -12.43 2.99
C PRO A 129 23.40 -11.96 4.38
N LYS A 130 23.40 -10.65 4.64
CA LYS A 130 22.94 -10.06 5.90
C LYS A 130 21.47 -9.63 5.88
N SER A 131 20.70 -10.03 4.86
CA SER A 131 19.27 -9.74 4.77
C SER A 131 18.53 -10.45 5.90
N ASN A 132 17.72 -9.70 6.63
CA ASN A 132 16.78 -10.23 7.61
C ASN A 132 15.36 -10.41 7.05
N MET A 133 15.16 -10.17 5.75
CA MET A 133 13.89 -10.43 5.08
C MET A 133 13.66 -11.94 4.99
N PRO A 134 12.48 -12.45 5.37
CA PRO A 134 12.14 -13.86 5.19
C PRO A 134 12.16 -14.25 3.69
N PRO A 135 12.54 -15.48 3.34
CA PRO A 135 12.28 -16.01 2.01
C PRO A 135 10.78 -16.25 1.83
N TYR A 136 10.27 -16.06 0.62
CA TYR A 136 8.88 -16.22 0.18
C TYR A 136 8.78 -17.14 -1.04
N ALA A 137 9.65 -18.15 -1.15
CA ALA A 137 9.72 -19.03 -2.31
C ALA A 137 8.39 -19.75 -2.61
N TRP A 138 7.59 -20.04 -1.59
CA TRP A 138 6.29 -20.73 -1.71
C TRP A 138 5.26 -19.96 -2.55
N LEU A 139 5.43 -18.65 -2.74
CA LEU A 139 4.52 -17.88 -3.60
C LEU A 139 4.61 -18.35 -5.07
N ALA A 140 5.72 -18.97 -5.46
CA ALA A 140 5.88 -19.54 -6.80
C ALA A 140 5.16 -20.87 -6.97
N ASP A 141 4.85 -21.57 -5.87
CA ASP A 141 4.20 -22.88 -5.88
C ASP A 141 2.68 -22.77 -5.61
N ARG A 142 2.17 -21.55 -5.40
CA ARG A 142 0.76 -21.29 -5.12
C ARG A 142 0.09 -20.63 -6.31
N ASP A 143 -0.98 -21.26 -6.77
CA ASP A 143 -1.87 -20.68 -7.78
C ASP A 143 -2.57 -19.45 -7.22
N LEU A 144 -2.76 -18.45 -8.09
CA LEU A 144 -3.46 -17.22 -7.74
C LEU A 144 -4.96 -17.49 -7.56
N ASN A 145 -5.50 -17.19 -6.37
CA ASN A 145 -6.94 -17.30 -6.12
C ASN A 145 -7.68 -16.07 -6.66
N THR A 146 -8.39 -16.24 -7.77
CA THR A 146 -9.10 -15.15 -8.47
C THR A 146 -10.60 -15.07 -8.15
N LYS A 147 -11.09 -15.89 -7.21
CA LYS A 147 -12.53 -16.05 -6.91
C LYS A 147 -13.26 -14.73 -6.65
N TYR A 148 -12.57 -13.75 -6.05
CA TYR A 148 -13.16 -12.47 -5.66
C TYR A 148 -12.59 -11.28 -6.44
N THR A 149 -11.72 -11.50 -7.44
CA THR A 149 -11.04 -10.41 -8.15
C THR A 149 -12.03 -9.47 -8.83
N GLU A 150 -13.01 -10.02 -9.57
CA GLU A 150 -14.03 -9.21 -10.24
C GLU A 150 -14.85 -8.39 -9.25
N ALA A 151 -15.31 -9.01 -8.16
CA ALA A 151 -16.08 -8.33 -7.12
C ALA A 151 -15.27 -7.17 -6.51
N LYS A 152 -13.98 -7.39 -6.21
CA LYS A 152 -13.08 -6.36 -5.69
C LYS A 152 -12.89 -5.20 -6.67
N MET A 153 -12.60 -5.50 -7.93
CA MET A 153 -12.43 -4.47 -8.98
C MET A 153 -13.70 -3.61 -9.11
N LYS A 154 -14.87 -4.24 -9.11
CA LYS A 154 -16.17 -3.55 -9.17
C LYS A 154 -16.43 -2.69 -7.93
N THR A 155 -16.19 -3.21 -6.73
CA THR A 155 -16.39 -2.46 -5.46
C THR A 155 -15.43 -1.28 -5.34
N LEU A 156 -14.20 -1.42 -5.81
CA LEU A 156 -13.20 -0.35 -5.80
C LEU A 156 -13.39 0.66 -6.94
N GLY A 157 -14.22 0.34 -7.93
CA GLY A 157 -14.47 1.15 -9.11
C GLY A 157 -13.26 1.20 -10.07
N TYR A 158 -12.45 0.15 -10.10
CA TYR A 158 -11.30 0.06 -11.01
C TYR A 158 -11.78 -0.46 -12.37
N PRO A 159 -11.38 0.16 -13.49
CA PRO A 159 -11.73 -0.33 -14.81
C PRO A 159 -11.06 -1.68 -15.09
N TYR A 160 -11.83 -2.62 -15.65
CA TYR A 160 -11.34 -3.93 -16.07
C TYR A 160 -12.14 -4.44 -17.26
N THR A 161 -11.56 -5.39 -17.99
CA THR A 161 -12.20 -6.14 -19.06
C THR A 161 -12.27 -7.63 -18.71
N ALA A 162 -13.14 -8.38 -19.40
CA ALA A 162 -13.17 -9.84 -19.25
C ALA A 162 -11.84 -10.50 -19.69
N ALA A 163 -11.07 -9.87 -20.58
CA ALA A 163 -9.75 -10.35 -20.97
C ALA A 163 -8.73 -10.22 -19.82
N ASP A 164 -8.81 -9.13 -19.05
CA ASP A 164 -7.93 -8.93 -17.88
C ASP A 164 -8.16 -10.00 -16.81
N LEU A 165 -9.41 -10.41 -16.61
CA LEU A 165 -9.75 -11.48 -15.66
C LEU A 165 -9.27 -12.86 -16.15
N ARG A 166 -9.45 -13.16 -17.44
CA ARG A 166 -8.92 -14.41 -18.04
C ARG A 166 -7.39 -14.47 -18.01
N ALA A 167 -6.71 -13.33 -18.13
CA ALA A 167 -5.25 -13.27 -18.10
C ALA A 167 -4.64 -13.66 -16.73
N LEU A 168 -5.48 -13.82 -15.69
CA LEU A 168 -5.07 -14.31 -14.38
C LEU A 168 -4.99 -15.85 -14.33
N GLU A 169 -5.58 -16.56 -15.28
CA GLU A 169 -5.55 -18.02 -15.33
C GLU A 169 -4.10 -18.53 -15.46
N GLY A 170 -3.72 -19.47 -14.60
CA GLY A 170 -2.37 -20.02 -14.56
C GLY A 170 -1.31 -19.07 -13.98
N LYS A 171 -1.69 -17.92 -13.43
CA LYS A 171 -0.77 -17.06 -12.67
C LYS A 171 -0.56 -17.60 -11.27
N THR A 172 0.65 -17.39 -10.75
CA THR A 172 1.01 -17.71 -9.37
C THR A 172 0.87 -16.47 -8.47
N GLU A 173 0.89 -16.68 -7.16
CA GLU A 173 1.00 -15.57 -6.19
C GLU A 173 2.30 -14.77 -6.39
N MET A 174 3.39 -15.42 -6.82
CA MET A 174 4.65 -14.76 -7.16
C MET A 174 4.50 -13.81 -8.34
N ASP A 175 3.78 -14.21 -9.39
CA ASP A 175 3.53 -13.33 -10.55
C ASP A 175 2.76 -12.08 -10.12
N ALA A 176 1.74 -12.26 -9.28
CA ALA A 176 0.91 -11.18 -8.79
C ALA A 176 1.71 -10.18 -7.95
N ILE A 177 2.44 -10.63 -6.93
CA ILE A 177 3.22 -9.71 -6.07
C ILE A 177 4.32 -8.98 -6.86
N ILE A 178 4.92 -9.63 -7.86
CA ILE A 178 5.92 -8.97 -8.72
C ILE A 178 5.26 -7.91 -9.60
N ALA A 179 4.09 -8.20 -10.19
CA ALA A 179 3.34 -7.18 -10.93
C ALA A 179 3.06 -5.96 -10.05
N TYR A 180 2.63 -6.17 -8.79
CA TYR A 180 2.45 -5.09 -7.83
C TYR A 180 3.75 -4.32 -7.52
N LEU A 181 4.87 -4.99 -7.28
CA LEU A 181 6.14 -4.31 -6.99
C LEU A 181 6.65 -3.49 -8.18
N LEU A 182 6.45 -3.97 -9.41
CA LEU A 182 6.81 -3.25 -10.64
C LEU A 182 5.90 -2.04 -10.90
N ARG A 183 4.68 -2.07 -10.38
CA ARG A 183 3.74 -0.95 -10.42
C ARG A 183 4.22 0.23 -9.56
N LEU A 184 4.89 -0.04 -8.43
CA LEU A 184 5.35 0.99 -7.49
C LEU A 184 6.39 1.93 -8.11
N GLY A 185 6.07 3.22 -8.13
CA GLY A 185 6.82 4.28 -8.77
C GLY A 185 6.37 4.59 -10.18
N ASN A 186 5.45 3.84 -10.79
CA ASN A 186 4.99 4.07 -12.16
C ASN A 186 3.56 4.62 -12.21
N GLU A 187 3.11 5.27 -11.13
CA GLU A 187 1.71 5.62 -10.88
C GLU A 187 1.15 6.68 -11.81
N LEU A 188 2.01 7.64 -12.17
CA LEU A 188 1.69 8.86 -12.89
C LEU A 188 2.44 8.86 -14.23
N ARG A 189 1.70 8.82 -15.35
CA ARG A 189 2.22 9.15 -16.68
C ARG A 189 1.09 9.61 -17.58
#